data_AF-A0AAE3GY08-F1
#
_entry.id   AF-A0AAE3GY08-F1
#
_cell.length_a   1.000
_cell.length_b   1.000
_cell.length_c   1.000
_cell.angle_alpha   90.00
_cell.angle_beta   90.00
_cell.angle_gamma   90.00
#
_symmetry.space_group_name_H-M   'P 1'
#
loop_
_entity.id
_entity.type
_entity.pdbx_description
1 polymer ?
#
loop_
_entity_poly.entity_id
_entity_poly.type
_entity_poly.pdbx_seq_one_letter_code
_entity_poly.pdbx_strand_id
1 'polypeptide(L)'
;TNAHPVLQDAPLRERARVARPEHLAVLSARSAEQLRTQAERLLAHGQRQDDVALGDMAYTLQAGRKHFAHRLACVVPDQAALTVALTRWLAGTTSESVYVGELKDKSSRERAALKEYGQACVAACVDGGLPAAEYRQKLAVLADLYVQGYALDFAALLADGGYGRVSLPTYPFARQRYWVEAVPAVHAAEPLTGTRTTLHPLLHENTSDMYELRYSSVFDRGASSVEGGELASAAVLEMARAALELAGGWRVDETTTLSLADVVWETAVKIGSGPQRVHIGLYAQTDAVVEFEIFTETDAGPRAVPAHGRGERRQRPAAARTHDRRRRVARRVDVPAPPDGHPYALHSALLQQVVAAAQQRVAEPLVPQRLARLDVLAPMSAQVHAWLHERPPAADGSRHVDIALLDARARFRPSLIYLLLSPAPLTSASHPHLPPPPSASS
;
A
#
# COMPACT_ATOMS: atom_id res chain seq x y z
N THR A 1 20.57 -2.24 -8.40
CA THR A 1 20.73 -3.59 -7.85
C THR A 1 20.64 -4.59 -8.97
N ASN A 2 21.72 -5.32 -9.27
CA ASN A 2 21.75 -6.31 -10.34
C ASN A 2 21.67 -7.72 -9.74
N ALA A 3 20.84 -8.58 -10.33
CA ALA A 3 20.74 -10.00 -9.98
C ALA A 3 21.09 -10.86 -11.21
N HIS A 4 21.87 -11.93 -10.99
CA HIS A 4 22.25 -12.88 -12.03
C HIS A 4 22.02 -14.32 -11.53
N PRO A 5 20.88 -14.94 -11.85
CA PRO A 5 20.60 -16.32 -11.49
C PRO A 5 21.29 -17.30 -12.47
N VAL A 6 21.93 -18.33 -11.93
CA VAL A 6 22.39 -19.50 -12.69
C VAL A 6 21.39 -20.62 -12.48
N LEU A 7 20.84 -21.15 -13.58
CA LEU A 7 19.85 -22.23 -13.58
C LEU A 7 20.43 -23.43 -14.33
N GLN A 8 20.08 -24.63 -13.86
CA GLN A 8 20.41 -25.89 -14.52
C GLN A 8 19.11 -26.68 -14.75
N ASP A 9 19.06 -27.43 -15.85
CA ASP A 9 17.95 -28.33 -16.15
C ASP A 9 17.81 -29.43 -15.10
N ALA A 10 16.56 -29.76 -14.78
CA ALA A 10 16.26 -30.89 -13.92
C ALA A 10 16.60 -32.21 -14.64
N PRO A 11 17.13 -33.24 -13.92
CA PRO A 11 17.41 -34.53 -14.53
C PRO A 11 16.13 -35.19 -15.06
N LEU A 12 16.21 -35.79 -16.25
CA LEU A 12 15.13 -36.59 -16.80
C LEU A 12 14.85 -37.78 -15.87
N ARG A 13 13.65 -37.81 -15.27
CA ARG A 13 13.18 -38.93 -14.46
C ARG A 13 12.21 -39.75 -15.30
N GLU A 14 12.64 -40.93 -15.75
CA GLU A 14 11.73 -41.93 -16.28
C GLU A 14 10.82 -42.41 -15.16
N ARG A 15 9.50 -42.29 -15.37
CA ARG A 15 8.48 -42.73 -14.41
C ARG A 15 7.92 -44.08 -14.87
N ALA A 16 8.09 -45.12 -14.05
CA ALA A 16 7.41 -46.39 -14.26
C ALA A 16 5.92 -46.22 -13.89
N ARG A 17 5.04 -46.23 -14.90
CA ARG A 17 3.60 -46.03 -14.72
C ARG A 17 2.91 -47.37 -14.54
N VAL A 18 2.09 -47.50 -13.50
CA VAL A 18 1.23 -48.68 -13.35
C VAL A 18 0.08 -48.57 -14.33
N ALA A 19 0.00 -49.48 -15.31
CA ALA A 19 -1.08 -49.52 -16.28
C ALA A 19 -2.44 -49.70 -15.57
N ARG A 20 -3.40 -48.84 -15.90
CA ARG A 20 -4.79 -48.94 -15.41
C ARG A 20 -5.71 -49.16 -16.62
N PRO A 21 -6.75 -50.01 -16.49
CA PRO A 21 -7.62 -50.31 -17.62
C PRO A 21 -8.48 -49.10 -18.04
N GLU A 22 -8.81 -48.23 -17.09
CA GLU A 22 -9.53 -46.97 -17.34
C GLU A 22 -9.05 -45.85 -16.41
N HIS A 23 -9.31 -44.61 -16.82
CA HIS A 23 -8.96 -43.41 -16.07
C HIS A 23 -10.17 -42.50 -15.87
N LEU A 24 -10.21 -41.85 -14.71
CA LEU A 24 -11.19 -40.82 -14.37
C LEU A 24 -10.63 -39.43 -14.68
N ALA A 25 -10.99 -38.84 -15.81
CA ALA A 25 -10.62 -37.47 -16.14
C ALA A 25 -11.69 -36.50 -15.63
N VAL A 26 -11.30 -35.46 -14.89
CA VAL A 26 -12.26 -34.51 -14.29
C VAL A 26 -12.02 -33.07 -14.73
N LEU A 27 -13.08 -32.32 -14.93
CA LEU A 27 -13.07 -30.88 -15.18
C LEU A 27 -14.00 -30.18 -14.20
N SER A 28 -13.72 -28.90 -13.92
CA SER A 28 -14.65 -28.08 -13.17
C SER A 28 -14.44 -26.59 -13.41
N ALA A 29 -15.53 -25.83 -13.34
CA ALA A 29 -15.50 -24.39 -13.49
C ALA A 29 -16.56 -23.69 -12.64
N ARG A 30 -16.42 -22.36 -12.51
CA ARG A 30 -17.39 -21.51 -11.80
C ARG A 30 -18.66 -21.24 -12.60
N SER A 31 -18.64 -21.44 -13.92
CA SER A 31 -19.83 -21.35 -14.78
C SER A 31 -19.86 -22.47 -15.81
N ALA A 32 -21.05 -22.78 -16.35
CA ALA A 32 -21.22 -23.74 -17.43
C ALA A 32 -20.43 -23.35 -18.70
N GLU A 33 -20.37 -22.05 -19.01
CA GLU A 33 -19.59 -21.51 -20.15
C GLU A 33 -18.09 -21.80 -19.97
N GLN A 34 -17.53 -21.50 -18.79
CA GLN A 34 -16.12 -21.76 -18.51
C GLN A 34 -15.79 -23.26 -18.53
N LEU A 35 -16.71 -24.11 -18.07
CA LEU A 35 -16.55 -25.57 -18.15
C LEU A 35 -16.46 -26.02 -19.61
N ARG A 36 -17.32 -25.47 -20.48
CA ARG A 36 -17.30 -25.71 -21.91
C ARG A 36 -15.97 -25.27 -22.54
N THR A 37 -15.54 -24.04 -22.29
CA THR A 37 -14.25 -23.52 -22.78
C THR A 37 -13.06 -24.35 -22.27
N GLN A 38 -13.13 -24.85 -21.04
CA GLN A 38 -12.08 -25.70 -20.49
C GLN A 38 -11.98 -27.04 -21.24
N ALA A 39 -13.12 -27.67 -21.55
CA ALA A 39 -13.18 -28.89 -22.35
C ALA A 39 -12.65 -28.67 -23.77
N GLU A 40 -13.02 -27.57 -24.42
CA GLU A 40 -12.51 -27.17 -25.75
C GLU A 40 -10.98 -27.00 -25.73
N ARG A 41 -10.44 -26.32 -24.70
CA ARG A 41 -8.98 -26.15 -24.54
C ARG A 41 -8.27 -27.49 -24.31
N LEU A 42 -8.87 -28.40 -23.55
CA LEU A 42 -8.30 -29.72 -23.29
C LEU A 42 -8.30 -30.58 -24.57
N LEU A 43 -9.39 -30.56 -25.34
CA LEU A 43 -9.48 -31.20 -26.65
C LEU A 43 -8.41 -30.69 -27.61
N ALA A 44 -8.30 -29.36 -27.73
CA ALA A 44 -7.32 -28.73 -28.61
C ALA A 44 -5.87 -29.03 -28.18
N HIS A 45 -5.62 -29.31 -26.89
CA HIS A 45 -4.32 -29.76 -26.41
C HIS A 45 -4.07 -31.23 -26.76
N GLY A 46 -5.05 -32.12 -26.53
CA GLY A 46 -4.94 -33.54 -26.88
C GLY A 46 -4.76 -33.80 -28.38
N GLN A 47 -5.24 -32.89 -29.24
CA GLN A 47 -5.06 -32.97 -30.70
C GLN A 47 -3.66 -32.56 -31.19
N ARG A 48 -2.89 -31.81 -30.39
CA ARG A 48 -1.53 -31.38 -30.79
C ARG A 48 -0.48 -32.49 -30.68
N GLN A 49 -0.89 -33.70 -30.32
CA GLN A 49 -0.01 -34.88 -30.15
C GLN A 49 1.19 -34.62 -29.23
N ASP A 50 0.99 -33.86 -28.15
CA ASP A 50 1.90 -33.91 -27.01
C ASP A 50 1.74 -35.32 -26.38
N ASP A 51 2.80 -36.13 -26.34
CA ASP A 51 2.81 -37.51 -25.82
C ASP A 51 2.61 -37.54 -24.28
N VAL A 52 1.44 -37.10 -23.84
CA VAL A 52 1.06 -37.02 -22.43
C VAL A 52 0.16 -38.20 -22.11
N ALA A 53 0.69 -39.15 -21.35
CA ALA A 53 -0.08 -40.29 -20.87
C ALA A 53 -1.38 -39.83 -20.16
N LEU A 54 -2.53 -40.43 -20.51
CA LEU A 54 -3.83 -40.06 -19.95
C LEU A 54 -3.84 -40.10 -18.41
N GLY A 55 -3.11 -41.03 -17.80
CA GLY A 55 -3.01 -41.08 -16.34
C GLY A 55 -2.33 -39.86 -15.71
N ASP A 56 -1.34 -39.24 -16.37
CA ASP A 56 -0.77 -37.96 -15.90
C ASP A 56 -1.75 -36.81 -16.06
N MET A 57 -2.52 -36.82 -17.16
CA MET A 57 -3.59 -35.84 -17.34
C MET A 57 -4.62 -35.97 -16.23
N ALA A 58 -5.12 -37.19 -15.98
CA ALA A 58 -6.08 -37.49 -14.94
C ALA A 58 -5.55 -37.09 -13.55
N TYR A 59 -4.31 -37.44 -13.22
CA TYR A 59 -3.67 -37.06 -11.96
C TYR A 59 -3.56 -35.54 -11.80
N THR A 60 -3.15 -34.83 -12.86
CA THR A 60 -3.08 -33.36 -12.85
C THR A 60 -4.45 -32.73 -12.67
N LEU A 61 -5.48 -33.28 -13.30
CA LEU A 61 -6.86 -32.79 -13.22
C LEU A 61 -7.49 -33.03 -11.84
N GLN A 62 -7.19 -34.17 -11.20
CA GLN A 62 -7.71 -34.55 -9.88
C GLN A 62 -6.94 -33.89 -8.71
N ALA A 63 -5.61 -33.87 -8.77
CA ALA A 63 -4.76 -33.46 -7.63
C ALA A 63 -4.05 -32.11 -7.84
N GLY A 64 -4.07 -31.56 -9.06
CA GLY A 64 -3.37 -30.34 -9.43
C GLY A 64 -4.29 -29.12 -9.65
N ARG A 65 -5.62 -29.29 -9.57
CA ARG A 65 -6.59 -28.23 -9.87
C ARG A 65 -7.60 -28.04 -8.75
N LYS A 66 -8.10 -26.81 -8.63
CA LYS A 66 -9.23 -26.50 -7.76
C LYS A 66 -10.52 -27.04 -8.37
N HIS A 67 -11.38 -27.62 -7.54
CA HIS A 67 -12.70 -28.12 -7.93
C HIS A 67 -13.81 -27.11 -7.64
N PHE A 68 -14.56 -26.73 -8.67
CA PHE A 68 -15.65 -25.74 -8.62
C PHE A 68 -17.05 -26.40 -8.71
N ALA A 69 -18.09 -25.56 -8.84
CA ALA A 69 -19.49 -25.96 -8.76
C ALA A 69 -20.00 -26.70 -10.01
N HIS A 70 -19.61 -26.26 -11.21
CA HIS A 70 -19.94 -26.98 -12.44
C HIS A 70 -18.85 -28.03 -12.66
N ARG A 71 -19.23 -29.30 -12.70
CA ARG A 71 -18.30 -30.43 -12.75
C ARG A 71 -18.64 -31.33 -13.92
N LEU A 72 -17.59 -31.85 -14.54
CA LEU A 72 -17.67 -32.88 -15.56
C LEU A 72 -16.66 -33.98 -15.22
N ALA A 73 -17.06 -35.23 -15.37
CA ALA A 73 -16.17 -36.37 -15.25
C ALA A 73 -16.32 -37.31 -16.45
N CYS A 74 -15.20 -37.85 -16.92
CA CYS A 74 -15.13 -38.84 -17.99
C CYS A 74 -14.43 -40.10 -17.47
N VAL A 75 -15.05 -41.25 -17.71
CA VAL A 75 -14.47 -42.58 -17.43
C VAL A 75 -14.13 -43.22 -18.76
N VAL A 76 -12.83 -43.29 -19.08
CA VAL A 76 -12.33 -43.63 -20.42
C VAL A 76 -11.00 -44.40 -20.36
N PRO A 77 -10.74 -45.31 -21.31
CA PRO A 77 -9.51 -46.11 -21.33
C PRO A 77 -8.28 -45.34 -21.79
N ASP A 78 -8.44 -44.39 -22.73
CA ASP A 78 -7.34 -43.70 -23.38
C ASP A 78 -7.70 -42.28 -23.83
N GLN A 79 -6.70 -41.55 -24.32
CA GLN A 79 -6.83 -40.16 -24.78
C GLN A 79 -7.75 -40.02 -26.00
N ALA A 80 -7.82 -41.04 -26.88
CA ALA A 80 -8.70 -41.02 -28.03
C ALA A 80 -10.17 -41.11 -27.58
N ALA A 81 -10.49 -41.99 -26.64
CA ALA A 81 -11.79 -42.11 -26.01
C ALA A 81 -12.17 -40.84 -25.24
N LEU A 82 -11.23 -40.20 -24.53
CA LEU A 82 -11.47 -38.89 -23.90
C LEU A 82 -11.85 -37.83 -24.93
N THR A 83 -11.15 -37.81 -26.06
CA THR A 83 -11.39 -36.87 -27.16
C THR A 83 -12.80 -37.06 -27.76
N VAL A 84 -13.20 -38.31 -27.98
CA VAL A 84 -14.55 -38.65 -28.47
C VAL A 84 -15.62 -38.24 -27.45
N ALA A 85 -15.41 -38.55 -26.17
CA ALA A 85 -16.35 -38.24 -25.09
C ALA A 85 -16.59 -36.72 -24.96
N LEU A 86 -15.52 -35.92 -24.92
CA LEU A 86 -15.63 -34.46 -24.84
C LEU A 86 -16.23 -33.85 -26.11
N THR A 87 -15.88 -34.36 -27.30
CA THR A 87 -16.47 -33.90 -28.57
C THR A 87 -17.98 -34.12 -28.59
N ARG A 88 -18.45 -35.31 -28.19
CA ARG A 88 -19.88 -35.62 -28.11
C ARG A 88 -20.61 -34.74 -27.11
N TRP A 89 -20.02 -34.54 -25.93
CA TRP A 89 -20.58 -33.66 -24.91
C TRP A 89 -20.69 -32.21 -25.40
N LEU A 90 -19.65 -31.67 -26.04
CA LEU A 90 -19.69 -30.33 -26.62
C LEU A 90 -20.74 -30.19 -27.73
N ALA A 91 -21.00 -31.26 -28.49
CA ALA A 91 -22.08 -31.32 -29.47
C ALA A 91 -23.48 -31.49 -28.86
N GLY A 92 -23.60 -31.59 -27.53
CA GLY A 92 -24.88 -31.79 -26.84
C GLY A 92 -25.42 -33.22 -26.91
N THR A 93 -24.58 -34.19 -27.30
CA THR A 93 -24.96 -35.60 -27.37
C THR A 93 -24.69 -36.29 -26.03
N THR A 94 -25.64 -37.09 -25.55
CA THR A 94 -25.48 -37.90 -24.33
C THR A 94 -24.48 -39.05 -24.56
N SER A 95 -23.67 -39.33 -23.54
CA SER A 95 -22.68 -40.41 -23.58
C SER A 95 -22.56 -41.04 -22.19
N GLU A 96 -22.61 -42.36 -22.11
CA GLU A 96 -22.57 -43.10 -20.83
C GLU A 96 -21.25 -42.94 -20.06
N SER A 97 -20.18 -42.54 -20.75
CA SER A 97 -18.87 -42.27 -20.16
C SER A 97 -18.73 -40.85 -19.61
N VAL A 98 -19.74 -39.98 -19.78
CA VAL A 98 -19.68 -38.56 -19.39
C VAL A 98 -20.72 -38.25 -18.33
N TYR A 99 -20.25 -37.72 -17.20
CA TYR A 99 -21.05 -37.32 -16.06
C TYR A 99 -20.94 -35.80 -15.92
N VAL A 100 -22.06 -35.12 -15.70
CA VAL A 100 -22.09 -33.66 -15.57
C VAL A 100 -23.02 -33.28 -14.43
N GLY A 101 -22.59 -32.32 -13.62
CA GLY A 101 -23.37 -31.85 -12.48
C GLY A 101 -23.09 -30.39 -12.17
N GLU A 102 -24.07 -29.74 -11.54
CA GLU A 102 -23.95 -28.39 -11.01
C GLU A 102 -24.31 -28.39 -9.54
N LEU A 103 -23.39 -27.93 -8.71
CA LEU A 103 -23.61 -27.73 -7.29
C LEU A 103 -24.35 -26.41 -7.06
N LYS A 104 -25.64 -26.51 -6.71
CA LYS A 104 -26.43 -25.37 -6.24
C LYS A 104 -26.16 -25.14 -4.75
N ASP A 105 -25.91 -23.89 -4.36
CA ASP A 105 -25.40 -23.56 -3.03
C ASP A 105 -26.37 -23.94 -1.88
N LYS A 106 -25.80 -24.34 -0.74
CA LYS A 106 -26.40 -24.58 0.61
C LYS A 106 -27.25 -25.82 0.95
N SER A 107 -27.51 -26.80 0.08
CA SER A 107 -28.35 -27.96 0.50
C SER A 107 -27.87 -29.39 0.16
N SER A 108 -26.79 -29.59 -0.59
CA SER A 108 -26.23 -30.93 -0.81
C SER A 108 -25.46 -31.40 0.44
N ARG A 109 -26.20 -31.74 1.51
CA ARG A 109 -25.64 -32.46 2.65
C ARG A 109 -25.08 -33.78 2.12
N GLU A 110 -23.75 -33.90 2.06
CA GLU A 110 -23.07 -35.16 1.76
C GLU A 110 -23.68 -36.25 2.66
N ARG A 111 -24.27 -37.29 2.05
CA ARG A 111 -24.78 -38.42 2.84
C ARG A 111 -23.57 -39.25 3.28
N ALA A 112 -23.35 -39.36 4.59
CA ALA A 112 -22.20 -40.06 5.15
C ALA A 112 -22.01 -41.48 4.55
N ALA A 113 -23.09 -42.24 4.41
CA ALA A 113 -23.04 -43.59 3.81
C ALA A 113 -22.56 -43.59 2.35
N LEU A 114 -22.94 -42.59 1.53
CA LEU A 114 -22.48 -42.49 0.15
C LEU A 114 -21.02 -42.04 0.07
N LYS A 115 -20.59 -41.17 0.99
CA LYS A 115 -19.19 -40.76 1.12
C LYS A 115 -18.31 -41.94 1.50
N GLU A 116 -18.73 -42.73 2.49
CA GLU A 116 -18.02 -43.93 2.94
C GLU A 116 -17.93 -44.98 1.82
N TYR A 117 -19.04 -45.22 1.11
CA TYR A 117 -19.03 -46.09 -0.07
C TYR A 117 -18.09 -45.58 -1.17
N GLY A 118 -18.06 -44.26 -1.41
CA GLY A 118 -17.12 -43.62 -2.33
C GLY A 118 -15.66 -43.85 -1.92
N GLN A 119 -15.33 -43.70 -0.65
CA GLN A 119 -13.98 -43.97 -0.13
C GLN A 119 -13.60 -45.45 -0.26
N ALA A 120 -14.53 -46.38 -0.01
CA ALA A 120 -14.31 -47.80 -0.25
C ALA A 120 -14.06 -48.12 -1.74
N CYS A 121 -14.76 -47.44 -2.66
CA CYS A 121 -14.48 -47.54 -4.10
C CYS A 121 -13.09 -47.01 -4.46
N VAL A 122 -12.62 -45.92 -3.83
CA VAL A 122 -11.25 -45.43 -4.02
C VAL A 122 -10.24 -46.48 -3.58
N ALA A 123 -10.38 -47.01 -2.35
CA ALA A 123 -9.47 -48.02 -1.80
C ALA A 123 -9.40 -49.28 -2.70
N ALA A 124 -10.55 -49.80 -3.13
CA ALA A 124 -10.61 -50.98 -4.02
C ALA A 124 -9.92 -50.74 -5.38
N CYS A 125 -9.99 -49.52 -5.92
CA CYS A 125 -9.26 -49.16 -7.15
C CYS A 125 -7.75 -49.06 -6.91
N VAL A 126 -7.32 -48.61 -5.73
CA VAL A 126 -5.90 -48.46 -5.36
C VAL A 126 -5.24 -49.81 -5.15
N ASP A 127 -5.85 -50.68 -4.33
CA ASP A 127 -5.34 -52.01 -3.93
C ASP A 127 -5.00 -52.90 -5.14
N GLY A 128 -5.67 -52.66 -6.27
CA GLY A 128 -5.45 -53.41 -7.51
C GLY A 128 -6.10 -54.79 -7.49
N GLY A 129 -6.05 -55.49 -8.62
CA GLY A 129 -6.61 -56.85 -8.73
C GLY A 129 -8.10 -56.94 -9.06
N LEU A 130 -8.80 -55.82 -9.21
CA LEU A 130 -10.17 -55.81 -9.74
C LEU A 130 -10.19 -56.19 -11.23
N PRO A 131 -11.13 -57.04 -11.69
CA PRO A 131 -11.41 -57.22 -13.10
C PRO A 131 -11.75 -55.88 -13.77
N ALA A 132 -11.38 -55.71 -15.05
CA ALA A 132 -11.55 -54.43 -15.76
C ALA A 132 -13.00 -53.90 -15.72
N ALA A 133 -14.00 -54.78 -15.85
CA ALA A 133 -15.42 -54.40 -15.77
C ALA A 133 -15.82 -53.87 -14.39
N GLU A 134 -15.33 -54.50 -13.31
CA GLU A 134 -15.62 -54.06 -11.94
C GLU A 134 -14.89 -52.74 -11.62
N TYR A 135 -13.64 -52.61 -12.04
CA TYR A 135 -12.88 -51.36 -11.91
C TYR A 135 -13.59 -50.19 -12.60
N ARG A 136 -14.09 -50.40 -13.83
CA ARG A 136 -14.91 -49.40 -14.55
C ARG A 136 -16.16 -49.02 -13.77
N GLN A 137 -16.88 -49.99 -13.20
CA GLN A 137 -18.08 -49.74 -12.42
C GLN A 137 -17.77 -48.88 -11.17
N LYS A 138 -16.65 -49.14 -10.49
CA LYS A 138 -16.19 -48.32 -9.36
C LYS A 138 -15.82 -46.90 -9.81
N LEU A 139 -15.13 -46.74 -10.94
CA LEU A 139 -14.85 -45.41 -11.50
C LEU A 139 -16.13 -44.65 -11.90
N ALA A 140 -17.15 -45.33 -12.43
CA ALA A 140 -18.44 -44.73 -12.73
C ALA A 140 -19.14 -44.18 -11.47
N VAL A 141 -19.11 -44.93 -10.37
CA VAL A 141 -19.59 -44.46 -9.06
C VAL A 141 -18.82 -43.22 -8.61
N LEU A 142 -17.49 -43.23 -8.73
CA LEU A 142 -16.65 -42.10 -8.35
C LEU A 142 -16.90 -40.86 -9.23
N ALA A 143 -17.14 -41.05 -10.53
CA ALA A 143 -17.49 -39.97 -11.45
C ALA A 143 -18.83 -39.32 -11.06
N ASP A 144 -19.83 -40.14 -10.72
CA ASP A 144 -21.14 -39.67 -10.27
C ASP A 144 -21.06 -38.89 -8.94
N LEU A 145 -20.36 -39.46 -7.94
CA LEU A 145 -20.13 -38.77 -6.66
C LEU A 145 -19.31 -37.49 -6.83
N TYR A 146 -18.35 -37.46 -7.76
CA TYR A 146 -17.57 -36.27 -8.07
C TYR A 146 -18.46 -35.14 -8.57
N VAL A 147 -19.33 -35.39 -9.55
CA VAL A 147 -20.20 -34.34 -10.11
C VAL A 147 -21.30 -33.88 -9.15
N GLN A 148 -21.66 -34.74 -8.19
CA GLN A 148 -22.55 -34.42 -7.07
C GLN A 148 -21.87 -33.67 -5.91
N GLY A 149 -20.55 -33.46 -5.98
CA GLY A 149 -19.84 -32.59 -5.04
C GLY A 149 -19.11 -33.28 -3.90
N TYR A 150 -19.18 -34.61 -3.80
CA TYR A 150 -18.60 -35.35 -2.67
C TYR A 150 -17.08 -35.14 -2.59
N ALA A 151 -16.60 -34.79 -1.41
CA ALA A 151 -15.19 -34.70 -1.09
C ALA A 151 -14.60 -36.09 -0.81
N LEU A 152 -14.18 -36.77 -1.88
CA LEU A 152 -13.43 -38.03 -1.84
C LEU A 152 -11.94 -37.78 -2.10
N ASP A 153 -11.09 -38.72 -1.68
CA ASP A 153 -9.66 -38.67 -1.97
C ASP A 153 -9.37 -39.18 -3.38
N PHE A 154 -9.78 -38.41 -4.40
CA PHE A 154 -9.56 -38.78 -5.79
C PHE A 154 -8.07 -38.87 -6.14
N ALA A 155 -7.22 -38.09 -5.47
CA ALA A 155 -5.77 -38.11 -5.72
C ALA A 155 -5.14 -39.47 -5.40
N ALA A 156 -5.67 -40.18 -4.39
CA ALA A 156 -5.21 -41.51 -4.03
C ALA A 156 -5.32 -42.52 -5.18
N LEU A 157 -6.29 -42.39 -6.10
CA LEU A 157 -6.50 -43.31 -7.24
C LEU A 157 -5.25 -43.51 -8.10
N LEU A 158 -4.38 -42.50 -8.17
CA LEU A 158 -3.21 -42.47 -9.05
C LEU A 158 -1.91 -42.17 -8.28
N ALA A 159 -1.96 -42.03 -6.94
CA ALA A 159 -0.81 -41.66 -6.12
C ALA A 159 0.34 -42.69 -6.18
N ASP A 160 0.00 -43.99 -6.11
CA ASP A 160 0.99 -45.08 -6.14
C ASP A 160 1.33 -45.56 -7.56
N GLY A 161 0.76 -44.94 -8.58
CA GLY A 161 0.85 -45.38 -9.97
C GLY A 161 2.03 -44.80 -10.77
N GLY A 162 2.94 -44.06 -10.13
CA GLY A 162 4.06 -43.38 -10.83
C GLY A 162 3.62 -42.22 -11.73
N TYR A 163 2.38 -41.74 -11.57
CA TYR A 163 1.86 -40.58 -12.30
C TYR A 163 2.38 -39.27 -11.70
N GLY A 164 2.49 -38.23 -12.51
CA GLY A 164 2.86 -36.92 -12.01
C GLY A 164 2.25 -35.78 -12.80
N ARG A 165 2.48 -34.57 -12.27
CA ARG A 165 1.88 -33.36 -12.82
C ARG A 165 2.51 -33.02 -14.17
N VAL A 166 1.67 -32.70 -15.14
CA VAL A 166 2.05 -32.28 -16.50
C VAL A 166 1.42 -30.94 -16.83
N SER A 167 2.05 -30.20 -17.74
CA SER A 167 1.55 -28.92 -18.20
C SER A 167 0.28 -29.11 -19.03
N LEU A 168 -0.86 -28.75 -18.47
CA LEU A 168 -2.16 -28.78 -19.12
C LEU A 168 -2.69 -27.35 -19.33
N PRO A 169 -3.65 -27.12 -20.25
CA PRO A 169 -4.20 -25.79 -20.49
C PRO A 169 -4.65 -25.06 -19.24
N THR A 170 -4.31 -23.77 -19.13
CA THR A 170 -4.68 -22.93 -17.99
C THR A 170 -6.21 -22.75 -17.88
N TYR A 171 -6.68 -22.48 -16.65
CA TYR A 171 -8.10 -22.22 -16.38
C TYR A 171 -8.63 -21.06 -17.23
N PRO A 172 -9.78 -21.19 -17.90
CA PRO A 172 -10.38 -20.11 -18.67
C PRO A 172 -11.08 -19.11 -17.76
N PHE A 173 -10.31 -18.15 -17.21
CA PHE A 173 -10.90 -17.06 -16.44
C PHE A 173 -11.93 -16.29 -17.27
N ALA A 174 -13.04 -15.91 -16.62
CA ALA A 174 -14.07 -15.09 -17.24
C ALA A 174 -13.43 -13.75 -17.62
N ARG A 175 -13.61 -13.35 -18.88
CA ARG A 175 -13.11 -12.07 -19.39
C ARG A 175 -14.09 -10.95 -19.06
N GLN A 176 -14.35 -10.77 -17.77
CA GLN A 176 -15.11 -9.63 -17.29
C GLN A 176 -14.17 -8.44 -17.11
N ARG A 177 -14.53 -7.31 -17.70
CA ARG A 177 -13.80 -6.07 -17.54
C ARG A 177 -14.09 -5.51 -16.16
N TYR A 178 -13.18 -5.77 -15.23
CA TYR A 178 -13.16 -5.12 -13.93
C TYR A 178 -12.19 -3.94 -14.02
N TRP A 179 -12.70 -2.80 -14.43
CA TRP A 179 -11.95 -1.55 -14.51
C TRP A 179 -12.66 -0.53 -13.62
N VAL A 180 -11.90 0.30 -12.90
CA VAL A 180 -12.49 1.52 -12.35
C VAL A 180 -12.72 2.42 -13.55
N GLU A 181 -13.97 2.51 -14.00
CA GLU A 181 -14.35 3.51 -14.99
C GLU A 181 -14.20 4.87 -14.30
N ALA A 182 -13.36 5.73 -14.88
CA ALA A 182 -13.29 7.10 -14.44
C ALA A 182 -14.70 7.66 -14.51
N VAL A 183 -15.27 7.98 -13.35
CA VAL A 183 -16.55 8.68 -13.29
C VAL A 183 -16.38 9.90 -14.19
N PRO A 184 -17.17 10.04 -15.27
CA PRO A 184 -17.12 11.24 -16.05
C PRO A 184 -17.49 12.36 -15.09
N ALA A 185 -16.57 13.29 -14.86
CA ALA A 185 -16.84 14.48 -14.11
C ALA A 185 -18.02 15.17 -14.80
N VAL A 186 -19.21 15.08 -14.22
CA VAL A 186 -20.38 15.81 -14.67
C VAL A 186 -20.19 17.26 -14.24
N HIS A 187 -19.28 17.96 -14.91
CA HIS A 187 -19.32 19.40 -15.13
C HIS A 187 -18.55 19.66 -16.42
N ALA A 188 -19.30 19.88 -17.48
CA ALA A 188 -18.80 20.34 -18.76
C ALA A 188 -18.21 21.75 -18.62
N ALA A 189 -16.95 21.90 -18.99
CA ALA A 189 -16.38 23.12 -19.57
C ALA A 189 -15.06 22.76 -20.27
N GLU A 190 -15.06 22.84 -21.60
CA GLU A 190 -13.95 23.11 -22.53
C GLU A 190 -12.57 22.40 -22.39
N PRO A 191 -11.79 22.29 -23.49
CA PRO A 191 -10.55 21.51 -23.48
C PRO A 191 -9.49 22.23 -22.62
N LEU A 192 -9.23 21.73 -21.41
CA LEU A 192 -8.17 22.26 -20.55
C LEU A 192 -6.89 21.46 -20.71
N THR A 193 -6.01 22.01 -21.53
CA THR A 193 -4.57 22.04 -21.28
C THR A 193 -4.36 22.52 -19.83
N GLY A 194 -4.34 21.62 -18.85
CA GLY A 194 -4.45 21.96 -17.43
C GLY A 194 -3.50 21.16 -16.53
N THR A 195 -2.49 21.88 -16.02
CA THR A 195 -1.81 21.72 -14.72
C THR A 195 -1.96 20.39 -13.97
N ARG A 196 -0.83 19.69 -13.74
CA ARG A 196 -0.69 18.61 -12.73
C ARG A 196 -1.32 19.08 -11.41
N THR A 197 -2.37 18.40 -10.96
CA THR A 197 -2.98 18.64 -9.64
C THR A 197 -1.99 18.20 -8.57
N THR A 198 -1.35 19.17 -7.92
CA THR A 198 -0.51 18.97 -6.73
C THR A 198 -1.38 18.53 -5.55
N LEU A 199 -0.95 17.51 -4.78
CA LEU A 199 -1.73 17.00 -3.63
C LEU A 199 -1.89 18.07 -2.54
N HIS A 200 -0.83 18.85 -2.37
CA HIS A 200 -0.74 20.00 -1.48
C HIS A 200 0.44 20.88 -1.96
N PRO A 201 0.47 22.20 -1.71
CA PRO A 201 1.58 23.07 -2.11
C PRO A 201 2.95 22.71 -1.51
N LEU A 202 2.97 21.89 -0.44
CA LEU A 202 4.19 21.31 0.13
C LEU A 202 4.32 19.79 -0.11
N LEU A 203 3.34 19.16 -0.77
CA LEU A 203 3.36 17.73 -1.13
C LEU A 203 2.92 17.59 -2.59
N HIS A 204 3.87 17.57 -3.51
CA HIS A 204 3.54 17.59 -4.94
C HIS A 204 3.06 16.22 -5.43
N GLU A 205 3.71 15.15 -4.99
CA GLU A 205 3.45 13.78 -5.44
C GLU A 205 3.64 12.76 -4.32
N ASN A 206 2.86 11.68 -4.40
CA ASN A 206 3.08 10.49 -3.58
C ASN A 206 4.14 9.62 -4.29
N THR A 207 5.24 9.34 -3.60
CA THR A 207 6.42 8.60 -4.10
C THR A 207 6.71 7.38 -3.24
N SER A 208 5.67 6.83 -2.62
CA SER A 208 5.78 5.66 -1.75
C SER A 208 6.19 4.43 -2.55
N ASP A 209 6.96 3.56 -1.90
CA ASP A 209 7.28 2.23 -2.41
C ASP A 209 6.83 1.15 -1.41
N MET A 210 7.34 -0.07 -1.54
CA MET A 210 6.95 -1.18 -0.65
C MET A 210 7.52 -1.05 0.77
N TYR A 211 8.47 -0.15 1.01
CA TYR A 211 9.23 -0.02 2.26
C TYR A 211 8.98 1.30 2.98
N GLU A 212 8.68 2.37 2.23
CA GLU A 212 8.51 3.71 2.79
C GLU A 212 7.23 4.38 2.26
N LEU A 213 6.38 4.82 3.19
CA LEU A 213 5.31 5.75 2.87
C LEU A 213 5.93 7.15 2.74
N ARG A 214 5.95 7.70 1.52
CA ARG A 214 6.72 8.90 1.20
C ARG A 214 6.00 9.84 0.25
N TYR A 215 6.07 11.14 0.55
CA TYR A 215 5.69 12.21 -0.37
C TYR A 215 6.91 13.03 -0.76
N SER A 216 6.92 13.53 -1.99
CA SER A 216 8.02 14.32 -2.54
C SER A 216 7.53 15.64 -3.12
N SER A 217 8.35 16.67 -2.96
CA SER A 217 8.13 18.01 -3.48
C SER A 217 9.43 18.57 -4.05
N VAL A 218 9.31 19.46 -5.04
CA VAL A 218 10.45 20.14 -5.66
C VAL A 218 10.30 21.63 -5.41
N PHE A 219 11.27 22.23 -4.75
CA PHE A 219 11.28 23.64 -4.42
C PHE A 219 12.41 24.36 -5.14
N ASP A 220 12.15 25.59 -5.59
CA ASP A 220 13.16 26.55 -5.97
C ASP A 220 13.23 27.69 -4.93
N ARG A 221 14.21 28.59 -5.06
CA ARG A 221 14.39 29.71 -4.14
C ARG A 221 13.29 30.78 -4.22
N GLY A 222 12.45 30.75 -5.25
CA GLY A 222 11.32 31.68 -5.42
C GLY A 222 10.02 31.19 -4.80
N ALA A 223 9.97 29.94 -4.33
CA ALA A 223 8.79 29.39 -3.68
C ALA A 223 8.44 30.17 -2.38
N SER A 224 7.15 30.40 -2.15
CA SER A 224 6.66 31.17 -0.98
C SER A 224 6.90 30.50 0.38
N SER A 225 7.25 29.22 0.37
CA SER A 225 7.66 28.43 1.53
C SER A 225 9.18 28.47 1.79
N VAL A 226 9.95 29.13 0.93
CA VAL A 226 11.41 29.19 0.99
C VAL A 226 11.85 30.60 1.38
N GLU A 227 12.67 30.69 2.43
CA GLU A 227 13.22 31.93 2.96
C GLU A 227 14.74 31.82 3.06
N GLY A 228 15.48 32.77 2.48
CA GLY A 228 16.95 32.75 2.58
C GLY A 228 17.63 31.54 1.94
N GLY A 229 16.95 30.81 1.05
CA GLY A 229 17.44 29.54 0.49
C GLY A 229 17.21 28.33 1.40
N GLU A 230 16.26 28.41 2.33
CA GLU A 230 15.89 27.33 3.24
C GLU A 230 14.37 27.17 3.28
N LEU A 231 13.87 25.94 3.44
CA LEU A 231 12.44 25.74 3.69
C LEU A 231 12.08 26.31 5.07
N ALA A 232 11.10 27.20 5.13
CA ALA A 232 10.70 27.84 6.38
C ALA A 232 10.27 26.80 7.42
N SER A 233 10.62 27.00 8.69
CA SER A 233 10.30 26.04 9.77
C SER A 233 8.79 25.78 9.89
N ALA A 234 7.93 26.75 9.59
CA ALA A 234 6.48 26.54 9.58
C ALA A 234 6.02 25.71 8.38
N ALA A 235 6.70 25.82 7.23
CA ALA A 235 6.44 24.95 6.08
C ALA A 235 6.82 23.50 6.40
N VAL A 236 7.90 23.26 7.15
CA VAL A 236 8.22 21.91 7.68
C VAL A 236 7.05 21.33 8.50
N LEU A 237 6.49 22.11 9.42
CA LEU A 237 5.34 21.66 10.23
C LEU A 237 4.10 21.39 9.37
N GLU A 238 3.81 22.27 8.43
CA GLU A 238 2.66 22.12 7.54
C GLU A 238 2.83 20.93 6.58
N MET A 239 4.04 20.67 6.10
CA MET A 239 4.39 19.50 5.30
C MET A 239 4.13 18.21 6.09
N ALA A 240 4.57 18.15 7.36
CA ALA A 240 4.30 17.02 8.25
C ALA A 240 2.80 16.82 8.51
N ARG A 241 2.10 17.90 8.88
CA ARG A 241 0.66 17.88 9.14
C ARG A 241 -0.14 17.40 7.93
N ALA A 242 0.14 17.95 6.74
CA ALA A 242 -0.55 17.57 5.51
C ALA A 242 -0.25 16.12 5.12
N ALA A 243 0.98 15.64 5.32
CA ALA A 243 1.36 14.27 5.00
C ALA A 243 0.64 13.27 5.91
N LEU A 244 0.56 13.57 7.22
CA LEU A 244 -0.18 12.77 8.20
C LEU A 244 -1.69 12.74 7.93
N GLU A 245 -2.27 13.86 7.51
CA GLU A 245 -3.69 13.91 7.12
C GLU A 245 -3.97 13.06 5.87
N LEU A 246 -3.15 13.18 4.82
CA LEU A 246 -3.29 12.42 3.58
C LEU A 246 -3.06 10.91 3.79
N ALA A 247 -2.04 10.54 4.58
CA ALA A 247 -1.66 9.15 4.83
C ALA A 247 -2.59 8.46 5.82
N GLY A 248 -2.85 9.10 6.97
CA GLY A 248 -3.62 8.51 8.06
C GLY A 248 -5.13 8.63 7.87
N GLY A 249 -5.59 9.45 6.92
CA GLY A 249 -6.99 9.86 6.83
C GLY A 249 -7.45 10.57 8.11
N TRP A 250 -6.51 11.19 8.84
CA TRP A 250 -6.74 11.82 10.13
C TRP A 250 -7.51 13.13 9.93
N ARG A 251 -8.83 13.02 9.79
CA ARG A 251 -9.73 14.16 9.71
C ARG A 251 -9.78 14.85 11.06
N VAL A 252 -9.47 16.13 11.07
CA VAL A 252 -9.70 16.99 12.23
C VAL A 252 -11.20 17.28 12.30
N ASP A 253 -11.85 16.91 13.40
CA ASP A 253 -13.28 17.10 13.62
C ASP A 253 -13.59 17.67 15.01
N GLU A 254 -14.84 17.59 15.44
CA GLU A 254 -15.26 18.08 16.76
C GLU A 254 -14.71 17.26 17.93
N THR A 255 -14.28 16.03 17.67
CA THR A 255 -13.85 15.04 18.68
C THR A 255 -12.37 14.68 18.61
N THR A 256 -11.72 14.93 17.46
CA THR A 256 -10.35 14.48 17.18
C THR A 256 -9.50 15.64 16.64
N THR A 257 -8.24 15.71 17.06
CA THR A 257 -7.23 16.68 16.61
C THR A 257 -5.94 15.98 16.19
N LEU A 258 -5.21 16.62 15.27
CA LEU A 258 -3.86 16.23 14.87
C LEU A 258 -2.86 17.07 15.65
N SER A 259 -1.98 16.40 16.40
CA SER A 259 -0.92 17.01 17.17
C SER A 259 0.44 16.68 16.54
N LEU A 260 1.30 17.67 16.36
CA LEU A 260 2.71 17.45 16.09
C LEU A 260 3.46 17.55 17.42
N ALA A 261 4.23 16.54 17.79
CA ALA A 261 4.94 16.45 19.04
C ALA A 261 6.42 16.14 18.80
N ASP A 262 7.27 16.62 19.72
CA ASP A 262 8.71 16.38 19.72
C ASP A 262 9.37 16.63 18.36
N VAL A 263 8.99 17.72 17.70
CA VAL A 263 9.59 18.11 16.42
C VAL A 263 10.94 18.77 16.67
N VAL A 264 11.97 18.29 15.99
CA VAL A 264 13.35 18.76 16.10
C VAL A 264 13.81 19.25 14.73
N TRP A 265 14.45 20.42 14.70
CA TRP A 265 15.21 20.92 13.56
C TRP A 265 16.70 20.76 13.87
N GLU A 266 17.30 19.66 13.41
CA GLU A 266 18.73 19.38 13.54
C GLU A 266 19.55 20.37 12.70
N THR A 267 19.09 20.62 11.48
CA THR A 267 19.65 21.62 10.57
C THR A 267 18.55 22.22 9.70
N ALA A 268 18.82 23.35 9.05
CA ALA A 268 17.88 23.91 8.09
C ALA A 268 17.77 23.04 6.82
N VAL A 269 16.55 22.88 6.30
CA VAL A 269 16.32 22.21 5.01
C VAL A 269 16.80 23.14 3.89
N LYS A 270 18.01 22.92 3.38
CA LYS A 270 18.64 23.78 2.37
C LYS A 270 18.00 23.60 0.99
N ILE A 271 17.71 24.71 0.33
CA ILE A 271 17.26 24.78 -1.06
C ILE A 271 18.39 25.37 -1.92
N GLY A 272 18.91 24.55 -2.81
CA GLY A 272 20.00 24.91 -3.73
C GLY A 272 19.64 26.07 -4.67
N SER A 273 20.57 26.46 -5.53
CA SER A 273 20.31 27.46 -6.58
C SER A 273 19.40 26.93 -7.69
N GLY A 274 19.32 25.61 -7.85
CA GLY A 274 18.39 24.93 -8.76
C GLY A 274 17.26 24.22 -8.02
N PRO A 275 16.34 23.59 -8.76
CA PRO A 275 15.23 22.84 -8.17
C PRO A 275 15.74 21.75 -7.23
N GLN A 276 15.37 21.83 -5.96
CA GLN A 276 15.75 20.89 -4.92
C GLN A 276 14.58 19.98 -4.58
N ARG A 277 14.77 18.66 -4.68
CA ARG A 277 13.78 17.70 -4.22
C ARG A 277 13.91 17.50 -2.70
N VAL A 278 12.78 17.60 -2.02
CA VAL A 278 12.61 17.41 -0.58
C VAL A 278 11.54 16.35 -0.36
N HIS A 279 11.79 15.45 0.59
CA HIS A 279 10.95 14.30 0.89
C HIS A 279 10.45 14.37 2.32
N ILE A 280 9.29 13.78 2.56
CA ILE A 280 8.83 13.39 3.89
C ILE A 280 8.50 11.91 3.91
N GLY A 281 9.17 11.17 4.80
CA GLY A 281 8.91 9.77 5.09
C GLY A 281 8.06 9.62 6.36
N LEU A 282 7.11 8.68 6.35
CA LEU A 282 6.20 8.42 7.45
C LEU A 282 6.36 6.98 7.97
N TYR A 283 6.46 6.85 9.29
CA TYR A 283 6.76 5.60 10.00
C TYR A 283 5.70 5.36 11.08
N ALA A 284 4.71 4.54 10.76
CA ALA A 284 3.63 4.25 11.70
C ALA A 284 4.15 3.39 12.87
N GLN A 285 4.06 3.93 14.09
CA GLN A 285 4.33 3.20 15.32
C GLN A 285 3.04 2.56 15.85
N THR A 286 1.92 3.27 15.72
CA THR A 286 0.55 2.78 15.97
C THR A 286 -0.45 3.43 15.00
N ASP A 287 -1.74 3.10 15.10
CA ASP A 287 -2.81 3.73 14.32
C ASP A 287 -3.06 5.21 14.69
N ALA A 288 -2.54 5.65 15.84
CA ALA A 288 -2.67 7.00 16.36
C ALA A 288 -1.33 7.75 16.45
N VAL A 289 -0.22 7.10 16.11
CA VAL A 289 1.14 7.62 16.29
C VAL A 289 1.99 7.30 15.08
N VAL A 290 2.51 8.34 14.44
CA VAL A 290 3.36 8.22 13.26
C VAL A 290 4.58 9.10 13.44
N GLU A 291 5.78 8.53 13.34
CA GLU A 291 7.01 9.31 13.25
C GLU A 291 7.19 9.81 11.81
N PHE A 292 7.80 10.98 11.66
CA PHE A 292 8.10 11.54 10.36
C PHE A 292 9.54 12.05 10.30
N GLU A 293 10.12 11.94 9.11
CA GLU A 293 11.44 12.46 8.78
C GLU A 293 11.36 13.29 7.51
N ILE A 294 11.93 14.49 7.51
CA ILE A 294 12.10 15.34 6.33
C ILE A 294 13.56 15.27 5.91
N PHE A 295 13.80 14.96 4.64
CA PHE A 295 15.14 14.75 4.11
C PHE A 295 15.27 15.16 2.65
N THR A 296 16.52 15.30 2.21
CA THR A 296 16.90 15.47 0.81
C THR A 296 17.82 14.32 0.40
N GLU A 297 17.69 13.81 -0.82
CA GLU A 297 18.64 12.81 -1.34
C GLU A 297 20.04 13.42 -1.55
N THR A 298 21.07 12.65 -1.22
CA THR A 298 22.48 12.98 -1.46
C THR A 298 23.16 11.81 -2.19
N ASP A 299 23.99 12.10 -3.18
CA ASP A 299 24.53 11.09 -4.12
C ASP A 299 25.46 10.03 -3.48
N ALA A 300 25.94 10.19 -2.24
CA ALA A 300 26.99 9.31 -1.69
C ALA A 300 27.05 9.21 -0.14
N GLY A 301 25.93 9.18 0.58
CA GLY A 301 25.97 9.08 2.05
C GLY A 301 24.64 8.72 2.72
N PRO A 302 24.62 8.55 4.06
CA PRO A 302 23.37 8.42 4.80
C PRO A 302 22.49 9.65 4.54
N ARG A 303 21.18 9.43 4.34
CA ARG A 303 20.24 10.54 4.09
C ARG A 303 20.33 11.56 5.24
N ALA A 304 20.53 12.82 4.91
CA ALA A 304 20.52 13.89 5.90
C ALA A 304 19.07 14.15 6.32
N VAL A 305 18.78 14.07 7.62
CA VAL A 305 17.45 14.33 8.20
C VAL A 305 17.47 15.67 8.94
N PRO A 306 17.35 16.80 8.23
CA PRO A 306 17.34 18.14 8.84
C PRO A 306 16.20 18.35 9.85
N ALA A 307 15.07 17.67 9.68
CA ALA A 307 13.96 17.76 10.63
C ALA A 307 13.22 16.44 10.77
N HIS A 308 12.79 16.14 11.99
CA HIS A 308 12.00 14.95 12.31
C HIS A 308 11.07 15.23 13.48
N GLY A 309 10.11 14.34 13.72
CA GLY A 309 9.20 14.45 14.85
C GLY A 309 8.11 13.40 14.80
N ARG A 310 7.02 13.64 15.53
CA ARG A 310 5.91 12.69 15.66
C ARG A 310 4.57 13.36 15.45
N GLY A 311 3.72 12.74 14.64
CA GLY A 311 2.29 13.02 14.52
C GLY A 311 1.49 12.14 15.46
N GLU A 312 0.53 12.75 16.16
CA GLU A 312 -0.37 12.04 17.06
C GLU A 312 -1.83 12.40 16.79
N ARG A 313 -2.68 11.38 16.60
CA ARG A 313 -4.13 11.53 16.59
C ARG A 313 -4.63 11.51 18.04
N ARG A 314 -5.16 12.64 18.51
CA ARG A 314 -5.61 12.81 19.90
C ARG A 314 -7.09 13.15 19.95
N GLN A 315 -7.74 12.79 21.06
CA GLN A 315 -9.04 13.37 21.37
C GLN A 315 -8.90 14.86 21.57
N ARG A 316 -9.83 15.62 21.00
CA ARG A 316 -9.87 17.06 21.14
C ARG A 316 -10.08 17.39 22.62
N PRO A 317 -9.19 18.19 23.24
CA PRO A 317 -9.38 18.56 24.63
C PRO A 317 -10.71 19.30 24.79
N ALA A 318 -11.54 18.86 25.75
CA ALA A 318 -12.77 19.58 26.11
C ALA A 318 -12.40 21.04 26.36
N ALA A 319 -13.12 21.98 25.73
CA ALA A 319 -12.79 23.40 25.71
C ALA A 319 -12.35 23.84 27.11
N ALA A 320 -11.03 23.88 27.32
CA ALA A 320 -10.50 24.25 28.60
C ALA A 320 -10.96 25.69 28.77
N ARG A 321 -11.78 25.94 29.79
CA ARG A 321 -11.96 27.30 30.30
C ARG A 321 -10.59 27.70 30.83
N THR A 322 -9.69 28.13 29.96
CA THR A 322 -8.46 28.83 30.31
C THR A 322 -8.83 30.25 30.73
N HIS A 323 -9.69 30.32 31.75
CA HIS A 323 -9.69 31.43 32.68
C HIS A 323 -8.34 31.38 33.39
N ASP A 324 -7.68 32.54 33.45
CA ASP A 324 -6.57 32.83 34.35
C ASP A 324 -5.12 32.65 33.87
N ARG A 325 -4.77 33.18 32.68
CA ARG A 325 -3.37 33.57 32.37
C ARG A 325 -3.21 35.01 31.87
N ARG A 326 -4.17 35.89 32.14
CA ARG A 326 -4.12 37.33 31.77
C ARG A 326 -3.10 38.18 32.56
N ARG A 327 -2.18 37.58 33.33
CA ARG A 327 -1.32 38.33 34.28
C ARG A 327 0.19 38.21 34.09
N ARG A 328 0.69 37.71 32.97
CA ARG A 328 2.13 37.83 32.65
C ARG A 328 2.28 38.37 31.23
N VAL A 329 3.14 39.37 31.08
CA VAL A 329 3.37 40.16 29.86
C VAL A 329 3.31 39.27 28.64
N ALA A 330 2.31 39.48 27.79
CA ALA A 330 2.11 38.72 26.58
C ALA A 330 2.09 39.67 25.38
N ARG A 331 2.81 39.31 24.33
CA ARG A 331 2.90 40.11 23.11
C ARG A 331 1.95 39.55 22.06
N ARG A 332 1.17 40.43 21.44
CA ARG A 332 0.34 40.11 20.28
C ARG A 332 1.17 40.21 19.01
N VAL A 333 1.08 39.19 18.17
CA VAL A 333 1.65 39.16 16.82
C VAL A 333 0.52 38.84 15.85
N ASP A 334 0.42 39.64 14.78
CA ASP A 334 -0.66 39.54 13.79
C ASP A 334 -0.19 38.70 12.61
N VAL A 335 -0.72 37.47 12.51
CA VAL A 335 -0.36 36.52 11.46
C VAL A 335 -1.36 36.68 10.32
N PRO A 336 -0.90 37.02 9.09
CA PRO A 336 -1.79 37.25 7.97
C PRO A 336 -2.62 36.01 7.65
N ALA A 337 -3.81 36.24 7.12
CA ALA A 337 -4.58 35.16 6.52
C ALA A 337 -3.82 34.61 5.31
N PRO A 338 -3.89 33.30 5.04
CA PRO A 338 -3.40 32.79 3.78
C PRO A 338 -4.22 33.41 2.62
N PRO A 339 -3.65 33.51 1.40
CA PRO A 339 -4.39 33.93 0.21
C PRO A 339 -5.69 33.13 0.03
N ASP A 340 -6.73 33.73 -0.54
CA ASP A 340 -8.00 33.06 -0.77
C ASP A 340 -7.82 31.74 -1.56
N GLY A 341 -8.33 30.63 -1.02
CA GLY A 341 -8.20 29.30 -1.63
C GLY A 341 -6.91 28.53 -1.30
N HIS A 342 -6.04 29.04 -0.41
CA HIS A 342 -4.83 28.33 -0.03
C HIS A 342 -5.12 27.13 0.90
N PRO A 343 -4.58 25.92 0.62
CA PRO A 343 -4.86 24.71 1.42
C PRO A 343 -4.04 24.59 2.72
N TYR A 344 -3.32 25.64 3.14
CA TYR A 344 -2.46 25.56 4.34
C TYR A 344 -3.28 25.69 5.62
N ALA A 345 -3.09 24.77 6.56
CA ALA A 345 -3.63 24.91 7.91
C ALA A 345 -2.72 25.76 8.81
N LEU A 346 -1.40 25.75 8.59
CA LEU A 346 -0.41 26.60 9.24
C LEU A 346 0.22 27.55 8.22
N HIS A 347 0.11 28.86 8.45
CA HIS A 347 0.71 29.86 7.56
C HIS A 347 2.25 29.82 7.67
N SER A 348 2.98 29.87 6.55
CA SER A 348 4.46 29.83 6.53
C SER A 348 5.11 30.97 7.35
N ALA A 349 4.54 32.16 7.29
CA ALA A 349 5.00 33.31 8.09
C ALA A 349 4.76 33.17 9.61
N LEU A 350 4.00 32.18 10.10
CA LEU A 350 3.64 32.10 11.53
C LEU A 350 4.87 32.05 12.43
N LEU A 351 5.77 31.07 12.21
CA LEU A 351 6.96 30.94 13.03
C LEU A 351 7.95 32.09 12.80
N GLN A 352 8.03 32.61 11.58
CA GLN A 352 8.89 33.75 11.27
C GLN A 352 8.52 34.98 12.10
N GLN A 353 7.22 35.31 12.18
CA GLN A 353 6.76 36.45 12.98
C GLN A 353 6.91 36.23 14.49
N VAL A 354 6.73 35.00 14.95
CA VAL A 354 6.99 34.61 16.35
C VAL A 354 8.47 34.81 16.69
N VAL A 355 9.37 34.31 15.84
CA VAL A 355 10.81 34.44 16.00
C VAL A 355 11.21 35.92 15.96
N ALA A 356 10.72 36.69 14.99
CA ALA A 356 10.98 38.13 14.90
C ALA A 356 10.51 38.90 16.15
N ALA A 357 9.39 38.47 16.74
CA ALA A 357 8.89 39.07 17.97
C ALA A 357 9.77 38.73 19.20
N ALA A 358 10.26 37.50 19.30
CA ALA A 358 11.22 37.09 20.34
C ALA A 358 12.60 37.73 20.14
N GLN A 359 13.00 37.94 18.89
CA GLN A 359 14.29 38.50 18.47
C GLN A 359 14.54 39.91 19.00
N GLN A 360 13.49 40.72 19.20
CA GLN A 360 13.62 42.11 19.66
C GLN A 360 14.29 42.26 21.04
N ARG A 361 14.56 41.15 21.74
CA ARG A 361 15.19 41.12 23.07
C ARG A 361 16.64 40.62 23.05
N VAL A 362 17.17 40.23 21.89
CA VAL A 362 18.50 39.59 21.75
C VAL A 362 19.20 40.16 20.52
N ALA A 363 20.51 40.40 20.63
CA ALA A 363 21.31 40.88 19.49
C ALA A 363 21.56 39.78 18.46
N GLU A 364 21.74 38.54 18.92
CA GLU A 364 22.02 37.36 18.09
C GLU A 364 20.74 36.78 17.49
N PRO A 365 20.73 36.40 16.19
CA PRO A 365 19.56 35.82 15.53
C PRO A 365 19.14 34.51 16.20
N LEU A 366 17.85 34.32 16.40
CA LEU A 366 17.27 33.12 16.98
C LEU A 366 16.76 32.18 15.88
N VAL A 367 16.99 30.87 16.07
CA VAL A 367 16.45 29.82 15.20
C VAL A 367 15.62 28.81 15.99
N PRO A 368 14.51 28.30 15.43
CA PRO A 368 13.79 27.16 16.00
C PRO A 368 14.69 25.92 16.07
N GLN A 369 14.79 25.30 17.25
CA GLN A 369 15.47 24.01 17.40
C GLN A 369 14.51 22.88 17.78
N ARG A 370 13.54 23.16 18.66
CA ARG A 370 12.60 22.14 19.11
C ARG A 370 11.20 22.71 19.34
N LEU A 371 10.22 21.92 18.97
CA LEU A 371 8.81 22.14 19.24
C LEU A 371 8.29 20.94 20.05
N ALA A 372 7.89 21.16 21.29
CA ALA A 372 7.40 20.04 22.12
C ALA A 372 6.02 19.54 21.68
N ARG A 373 5.12 20.46 21.33
CA ARG A 373 3.77 20.14 20.86
C ARG A 373 3.17 21.28 20.04
N LEU A 374 2.37 20.95 19.04
CA LEU A 374 1.48 21.83 18.30
C LEU A 374 0.18 21.08 18.00
N ASP A 375 -0.92 21.51 18.61
CA ASP A 375 -2.25 20.98 18.32
C ASP A 375 -2.93 21.79 17.21
N VAL A 376 -3.29 21.11 16.12
CA VAL A 376 -4.01 21.69 14.98
C VAL A 376 -5.49 21.33 15.10
N LEU A 377 -6.28 22.31 15.55
CA LEU A 377 -7.71 22.14 15.86
C LEU A 377 -8.65 22.51 14.71
N ALA A 378 -8.15 23.28 13.74
CA ALA A 378 -8.80 23.64 12.49
C ALA A 378 -7.78 24.34 11.58
N PRO A 379 -8.01 24.37 10.26
CA PRO A 379 -7.26 25.21 9.34
C PRO A 379 -7.34 26.69 9.75
N MET A 380 -6.22 27.42 9.61
CA MET A 380 -6.19 28.87 9.78
C MET A 380 -6.89 29.56 8.60
N SER A 381 -8.21 29.70 8.69
CA SER A 381 -9.02 30.26 7.59
C SER A 381 -9.13 31.79 7.61
N ALA A 382 -8.43 32.48 8.51
CA ALA A 382 -8.51 33.92 8.71
C ALA A 382 -7.24 34.43 9.41
N GLN A 383 -7.13 35.75 9.53
CA GLN A 383 -6.13 36.39 10.37
C GLN A 383 -6.24 35.83 11.80
N VAL A 384 -5.10 35.42 12.36
CA VAL A 384 -5.01 34.97 13.76
C VAL A 384 -4.06 35.85 14.53
N HIS A 385 -4.31 35.94 15.83
CA HIS A 385 -3.44 36.61 16.77
C HIS A 385 -2.64 35.55 17.54
N ALA A 386 -1.31 35.61 17.44
CA ALA A 386 -0.43 34.83 18.28
C ALA A 386 -0.12 35.60 19.56
N TRP A 387 -0.37 34.98 20.71
CA TRP A 387 -0.01 35.51 22.02
C TRP A 387 1.21 34.75 22.53
N LEU A 388 2.29 35.50 22.71
CA LEU A 388 3.58 34.97 23.11
C LEU A 388 3.76 35.14 24.61
N HIS A 389 4.05 34.05 25.30
CA HIS A 389 4.53 34.05 26.67
C HIS A 389 5.95 33.50 26.71
N GLU A 390 6.91 34.42 26.89
CA GLU A 390 8.31 34.08 27.01
C GLU A 390 8.64 33.69 28.46
N ARG A 391 9.34 32.57 28.62
CA ARG A 391 9.96 32.23 29.90
C ARG A 391 11.32 32.92 30.03
N PRO A 392 11.87 33.05 31.25
CA PRO A 392 13.24 33.50 31.43
C PRO A 392 14.20 32.68 30.56
N PRO A 393 15.23 33.30 29.95
CA PRO A 393 16.22 32.57 29.17
C PRO A 393 16.94 31.55 30.05
N ALA A 394 17.29 30.41 29.47
CA ALA A 394 18.13 29.41 30.12
C ALA A 394 19.59 29.89 30.19
N ALA A 395 20.40 29.20 30.99
CA ALA A 395 21.81 29.56 31.21
C ALA A 395 22.66 29.51 29.93
N ASP A 396 22.24 28.73 28.93
CA ASP A 396 22.87 28.59 27.62
C ASP A 396 22.39 29.64 26.59
N GLY A 397 21.56 30.60 27.02
CA GLY A 397 20.99 31.64 26.16
C GLY A 397 19.73 31.21 25.39
N SER A 398 19.33 29.94 25.48
CA SER A 398 18.11 29.45 24.84
C SER A 398 16.85 30.02 25.49
N ARG A 399 15.79 30.15 24.70
CA ARG A 399 14.54 30.80 25.11
C ARG A 399 13.36 29.89 24.82
N HIS A 400 12.46 29.85 25.78
CA HIS A 400 11.21 29.11 25.66
C HIS A 400 10.06 30.07 25.43
N VAL A 401 9.36 29.87 24.31
CA VAL A 401 8.21 30.67 23.92
C VAL A 401 6.99 29.77 23.92
N ASP A 402 6.06 30.04 24.83
CA ASP A 402 4.71 29.47 24.83
C ASP A 402 3.84 30.33 23.89
N ILE A 403 3.31 29.76 22.81
CA ILE A 403 2.45 30.48 21.83
C ILE A 403 1.03 29.97 21.96
N ALA A 404 0.08 30.90 22.04
CA ALA A 404 -1.34 30.62 21.89
C ALA A 404 -1.90 31.33 20.65
N LEU A 405 -2.60 30.59 19.78
CA LEU A 405 -3.26 31.16 18.60
C LEU A 405 -4.73 31.46 18.89
N LEU A 406 -5.18 32.67 18.56
CA LEU A 406 -6.58 33.09 18.72
C LEU A 406 -7.16 33.52 17.37
N ASP A 407 -8.43 33.20 17.15
CA ASP A 407 -9.16 33.71 15.99
C ASP A 407 -9.46 35.22 16.13
N ALA A 408 -9.92 35.84 15.04
CA ALA A 408 -10.30 37.26 15.01
C ALA A 408 -11.41 37.64 16.02
N ARG A 409 -12.15 36.66 16.56
CA ARG A 409 -13.16 36.85 17.62
C ARG A 409 -12.58 36.63 19.03
N ALA A 410 -11.26 36.56 19.16
CA ALA A 410 -10.52 36.26 20.38
C ALA A 410 -10.95 34.94 21.05
N ARG A 411 -11.51 34.00 20.29
CA ARG A 411 -11.80 32.65 20.80
C ARG A 411 -10.52 31.85 20.79
N PHE A 412 -10.23 31.23 21.92
CA PHE A 412 -9.05 30.41 22.10
C PHE A 412 -9.13 29.18 21.18
N ARG A 413 -8.16 29.04 20.29
CA ARG A 413 -7.84 27.75 19.70
C ARG A 413 -6.70 27.21 20.57
N PRO A 414 -6.91 26.19 21.42
CA PRO A 414 -5.83 25.64 22.23
C PRO A 414 -4.74 25.02 21.33
N SER A 415 -3.83 25.85 20.87
CA SER A 415 -2.52 25.46 20.35
C SER A 415 -1.56 25.88 21.45
N LEU A 416 -1.06 24.95 22.24
CA LEU A 416 0.04 25.26 23.16
C LEU A 416 1.32 24.89 22.42
N ILE A 417 1.94 25.88 21.77
CA ILE A 417 3.23 25.68 21.09
C ILE A 417 4.32 25.96 22.11
N TYR A 418 5.07 24.95 22.51
CA TYR A 418 6.32 25.17 23.24
C TYR A 418 7.47 25.17 22.25
N LEU A 419 7.95 26.37 21.93
CA LEU A 419 9.05 26.56 20.99
C LEU A 419 10.32 26.89 21.76
N LEU A 420 11.34 26.06 21.58
CA LEU A 420 12.71 26.34 22.01
C LEU A 420 13.43 27.07 20.87
N LEU A 421 13.85 28.30 21.16
CA LEU A 421 14.67 29.13 20.29
C LEU A 421 16.09 29.18 20.85
N SER A 422 17.08 28.91 20.01
CA SER A 422 18.49 29.02 20.37
C SER A 422 19.17 30.08 19.51
N PRO A 423 20.26 30.71 19.98
CA PRO A 423 21.09 31.56 19.12
C PRO A 423 21.53 30.78 17.88
N ALA A 424 21.51 31.41 16.72
CA ALA A 424 22.01 30.80 15.50
C ALA A 424 23.50 30.50 15.70
N PRO A 425 23.98 29.32 15.25
CA PRO A 425 25.41 29.08 15.23
C PRO A 425 26.08 30.20 14.45
N LEU A 426 27.17 30.76 14.98
CA LEU A 426 27.99 31.73 14.28
C LEU A 426 28.36 31.12 12.93
N THR A 427 27.70 31.57 11.87
CA THR A 427 28.14 31.28 10.52
C THR A 427 29.54 31.85 10.42
N SER A 428 30.51 31.02 10.02
CA SER A 428 31.87 31.49 9.76
C SER A 428 31.76 32.68 8.82
N ALA A 429 31.94 33.89 9.36
CA ALA A 429 31.98 35.09 8.56
C ALA A 429 33.05 34.85 7.50
N SER A 430 32.65 34.98 6.24
CA SER A 430 33.57 35.11 5.13
C SER A 430 34.59 36.17 5.54
N HIS A 431 35.81 35.75 5.86
CA HIS A 431 36.90 36.68 6.16
C HIS A 431 36.98 37.67 4.99
N PRO A 432 36.95 38.99 5.23
CA PRO A 432 37.29 39.93 4.17
C PRO A 432 38.72 39.59 3.72
N HIS A 433 38.88 39.41 2.41
CA HIS A 433 40.17 39.22 1.74
C HIS A 433 41.24 40.11 2.39
N LEU A 434 42.19 39.52 3.12
CA LEU A 434 43.46 40.18 3.36
C LEU A 434 44.20 40.24 2.01
N PRO A 435 44.79 41.39 1.64
CA PRO A 435 45.64 41.47 0.45
C PRO A 435 46.86 40.57 0.64
N PRO A 436 47.44 40.02 -0.45
CA PRO A 436 48.63 39.19 -0.35
C PRO A 436 49.81 40.00 0.18
N PRO A 437 50.75 39.38 0.94
CA PRO A 437 51.93 40.06 1.43
C PRO A 437 52.83 40.47 0.26
N PRO A 438 53.61 41.57 0.38
CA PRO A 438 54.52 42.00 -0.66
C PRO A 438 55.60 40.96 -0.91
N SER A 439 55.87 40.72 -2.19
CA SER A 439 56.95 39.89 -2.69
C SER A 439 58.30 40.35 -2.11
N ALA A 440 58.93 39.50 -1.29
CA ALA A 440 60.31 39.68 -0.90
C ALA A 440 61.21 39.17 -2.03
N SER A 441 61.86 40.11 -2.70
CA SER A 441 63.07 39.90 -3.48
C SER A 441 64.18 39.33 -2.60
N SER A 442 64.72 38.18 -2.97
CA SER A 442 66.10 37.73 -2.71
C SER A 442 66.42 36.60 -3.68
#